data_AF-X6FC85-F1
#
_entry.id   AF-X6FC85-F1
#
_cell.length_a   1.000
_cell.length_b   1.000
_cell.length_c   1.000
_cell.angle_alpha   90.00
_cell.angle_beta   90.00
_cell.angle_gamma   90.00
#
_symmetry.space_group_name_H-M   'P 1'
#
loop_
_entity.id
_entity.type
_entity.pdbx_description
1 polymer ?
#
loop_
_entity_poly.entity_id
_entity_poly.type
_entity_poly.pdbx_seq_one_letter_code
_entity_poly.pdbx_strand_id
1 'polypeptide(L)'
;MFSCFPQSALTDVEMQLRGYLGAIRDAELGDLQAAIQRFVRGEVRSGNAQFCPSSAQLCIEVRERRVMRELLARRGAGLVSSPPRSGGEVARRSRDGEEATPEPTENEHRNAHP
;
A
#
# COMPACT_ATOMS: atom_id res chain seq x y z
N MET A 1 -3.15 29.94 10.87
CA MET A 1 -3.36 28.49 10.61
C MET A 1 -4.79 28.06 10.93
N PHE A 2 -5.35 28.40 12.10
CA PHE A 2 -6.74 28.07 12.45
C PHE A 2 -7.82 28.96 11.80
N SER A 3 -7.44 30.04 11.12
CA SER A 3 -8.32 30.90 10.32
C SER A 3 -8.85 30.24 9.04
N CYS A 4 -8.38 29.03 8.70
CA CYS A 4 -8.82 28.25 7.54
C CYS A 4 -9.93 27.24 7.88
N PHE A 5 -10.33 27.15 9.15
CA PHE A 5 -11.52 26.41 9.55
C PHE A 5 -12.70 27.39 9.58
N PRO A 6 -13.86 27.05 8.99
CA PRO A 6 -15.06 27.84 9.22
C PRO A 6 -15.28 27.87 10.73
N GLN A 7 -15.14 29.06 11.35
CA GLN A 7 -15.51 29.28 12.74
C GLN A 7 -17.02 29.14 12.80
N SER A 8 -17.53 27.92 12.92
CA SER A 8 -18.89 27.74 13.40
C SER A 8 -18.91 28.37 14.79
N ALA A 9 -19.89 29.23 15.07
CA ALA A 9 -19.98 30.04 16.28
C ALA A 9 -20.02 29.23 17.60
N LEU A 10 -19.97 27.89 17.52
CA LEU A 10 -20.02 26.92 18.60
C LEU A 10 -18.77 26.02 18.67
N THR A 11 -17.70 26.31 17.91
CA THR A 11 -16.52 25.43 17.86
C THR A 11 -15.66 25.59 19.11
N ASP A 12 -15.58 24.55 19.94
CA ASP A 12 -14.58 24.45 21.01
C ASP A 12 -13.18 24.24 20.38
N VAL A 13 -12.43 25.34 20.29
CA VAL A 13 -11.10 25.40 19.68
C VAL A 13 -10.11 24.52 20.45
N GLU A 14 -10.22 24.44 21.78
CA GLU A 14 -9.34 23.59 22.57
C GLU A 14 -9.58 22.11 22.28
N MET A 15 -10.86 21.71 22.23
CA MET A 15 -11.22 20.34 21.88
C MET A 15 -10.71 19.96 20.48
N GLN A 16 -10.83 20.87 19.52
CA GLN A 16 -10.32 20.66 18.16
C GLN A 16 -8.79 20.54 18.14
N LEU A 17 -8.08 21.42 18.84
CA LEU A 17 -6.63 21.37 18.96
C LEU A 17 -6.16 20.06 19.59
N ARG A 18 -6.81 19.63 20.69
CA ARG A 18 -6.53 18.34 21.33
C ARG A 18 -6.76 17.18 20.38
N GLY A 19 -7.78 17.26 19.52
CA GLY A 19 -8.04 16.28 18.47
C GLY A 19 -6.88 16.16 17.47
N TYR A 20 -6.36 17.28 16.98
CA TYR A 20 -5.19 17.26 16.08
C TYR A 20 -3.93 16.74 16.76
N LEU A 21 -3.65 17.19 17.97
CA LEU A 21 -2.50 16.71 18.75
C LEU A 21 -2.59 15.20 19.00
N GLY A 22 -3.78 14.69 19.32
CA GLY A 22 -4.04 13.26 19.48
C GLY A 22 -3.85 12.47 18.19
N ALA A 23 -4.26 13.02 17.05
CA ALA A 23 -4.12 12.38 15.74
C ALA A 23 -2.66 12.18 15.30
N ILE A 24 -1.73 13.00 15.79
CA ILE A 24 -0.32 13.01 15.37
C ILE A 24 0.65 12.63 16.48
N ARG A 25 0.17 12.33 17.69
CA ARG A 25 1.00 12.13 18.90
C ARG A 25 2.15 11.15 18.68
N ASP A 26 1.86 10.04 18.00
CA ASP A 26 2.78 8.92 17.81
C ASP A 26 3.29 8.85 16.35
N ALA A 27 3.15 9.95 15.61
CA ALA A 27 3.51 10.02 14.20
C ALA A 27 4.99 10.41 14.02
N GLU A 28 5.67 9.76 13.08
CA GLU A 28 6.95 10.28 12.62
C GLU A 28 6.75 11.51 11.73
N LEU A 29 7.70 12.45 11.80
CA LEU A 29 7.64 13.70 11.03
C LEU A 29 7.47 13.46 9.52
N GLY A 30 8.14 12.45 8.98
CA GLY A 30 8.03 12.10 7.56
C GLY A 30 6.63 11.67 7.14
N ASP A 31 5.94 10.89 7.98
CA ASP A 31 4.56 10.46 7.73
C ASP A 31 3.61 11.65 7.75
N LEU A 32 3.78 12.52 8.75
CA LEU A 32 2.97 13.72 8.92
C LEU A 32 3.12 14.68 7.72
N GLN A 33 4.35 14.96 7.30
CA GLN A 33 4.61 15.80 6.13
C GLN A 33 3.98 15.22 4.87
N ALA A 34 4.15 13.92 4.65
CA ALA A 34 3.61 13.25 3.49
C ALA A 34 2.07 13.24 3.49
N ALA A 35 1.44 13.05 4.66
CA ALA A 35 -0.02 13.16 4.82
C ALA A 35 -0.51 14.58 4.48
N ILE A 36 0.11 15.62 5.04
CA ILE A 36 -0.27 17.01 4.78
C ILE A 36 -0.12 17.37 3.30
N GLN A 37 0.97 16.95 2.65
CA GLN A 37 1.19 17.21 1.22
C GLN A 37 0.09 16.61 0.34
N ARG A 38 -0.42 15.42 0.69
CA ARG A 38 -1.56 14.82 -0.05
C ARG A 38 -2.82 15.66 0.08
N PHE A 39 -3.12 16.17 1.27
CA PHE A 39 -4.27 17.06 1.45
C PHE A 39 -4.13 18.34 0.61
N VAL A 40 -2.96 18.97 0.65
CA VAL A 40 -2.68 20.19 -0.14
C VAL A 40 -2.83 19.94 -1.64
N ARG A 41 -2.49 18.75 -2.12
CA ARG A 41 -2.60 18.35 -3.53
C ARG A 41 -3.97 17.78 -3.91
N GLY A 42 -4.89 17.61 -2.96
CA GLY A 42 -6.19 16.97 -3.21
C GLY A 42 -6.12 15.47 -3.52
N GLU A 43 -5.07 14.79 -3.05
CA GLU A 43 -4.83 13.35 -3.29
C GLU A 43 -5.51 12.44 -2.23
N VAL A 44 -6.32 13.03 -1.34
CA VAL A 44 -7.06 12.31 -0.30
C VAL A 44 -8.49 12.09 -0.77
N ARG A 45 -8.91 10.82 -0.87
CA ARG A 45 -10.16 10.41 -1.54
C ARG A 45 -11.43 11.05 -0.98
N SER A 46 -11.42 11.43 0.30
CA SER A 46 -12.55 12.03 1.02
C SER A 46 -12.36 13.52 1.34
N GLY A 47 -11.31 14.16 0.82
CA GLY A 47 -11.03 15.58 1.03
C GLY A 47 -11.35 16.42 -0.20
N ASN A 48 -12.02 17.55 -0.02
CA ASN A 48 -12.30 18.49 -1.11
C ASN A 48 -11.15 19.49 -1.38
N ALA A 49 -10.03 19.40 -0.66
CA ALA A 49 -8.87 20.30 -0.69
C ALA A 49 -9.16 21.80 -0.44
N GLN A 50 -10.42 22.18 -0.22
CA GLN A 50 -10.84 23.56 0.02
C GLN A 50 -10.67 23.97 1.49
N PHE A 51 -10.67 23.00 2.39
CA PHE A 51 -10.50 23.19 3.82
C PHE A 51 -9.34 22.35 4.34
N CYS A 52 -8.81 22.74 5.50
CA CYS A 52 -7.89 21.89 6.24
C CYS A 52 -8.55 20.54 6.57
N PRO A 53 -7.77 19.44 6.60
CA PRO A 53 -8.32 18.13 6.94
C PRO A 53 -8.84 18.13 8.37
N SER A 54 -9.94 17.42 8.65
CA SER A 54 -10.34 17.15 10.04
C SER A 54 -9.28 16.30 10.77
N SER A 55 -9.30 16.31 12.10
CA SER A 55 -8.38 15.50 12.92
C SER A 55 -8.49 13.99 12.61
N ALA A 56 -9.70 13.50 12.32
CA ALA A 56 -9.93 12.12 11.91
C ALA A 56 -9.28 11.81 10.55
N GLN A 57 -9.47 12.69 9.55
CA GLN A 57 -8.84 12.55 8.24
C GLN A 57 -7.32 12.55 8.35
N LEU A 58 -6.75 13.44 9.17
CA LEU A 58 -5.31 13.48 9.41
C LEU A 58 -4.80 12.19 10.08
N CYS A 59 -5.50 11.69 11.09
CA CYS A 59 -5.14 10.46 11.80
C CYS A 59 -5.08 9.25 10.85
N ILE A 60 -6.07 9.12 9.97
CA ILE A 60 -6.15 8.04 8.99
C ILE A 60 -4.96 8.12 8.03
N GLU A 61 -4.73 9.27 7.41
CA GLU A 61 -3.67 9.43 6.42
C GLU A 61 -2.27 9.20 7.02
N VAL A 62 -2.01 9.73 8.22
CA VAL A 62 -0.74 9.49 8.94
C VAL A 62 -0.54 8.00 9.23
N ARG A 63 -1.59 7.29 9.66
CA ARG A 63 -1.54 5.83 9.89
C ARG A 63 -1.24 5.09 8.59
N GLU A 64 -1.87 5.46 7.47
CA GLU A 64 -1.60 4.86 6.17
C GLU A 64 -0.15 5.06 5.74
N ARG A 65 0.42 6.26 5.96
CA ARG A 65 1.83 6.55 5.65
C ARG A 65 2.78 5.68 6.45
N ARG A 66 2.53 5.55 7.76
CA ARG A 66 3.31 4.68 8.63
C ARG A 66 3.28 3.23 8.13
N VAL A 67 2.09 2.70 7.83
CA VAL A 67 1.94 1.33 7.31
C VAL A 67 2.71 1.16 6.01
N MET A 68 2.62 2.11 5.08
CA MET A 68 3.35 2.05 3.81
C MET A 68 4.86 2.08 4.01
N ARG A 69 5.38 2.94 4.90
CA ARG A 69 6.81 2.96 5.24
C ARG A 69 7.26 1.63 5.83
N GLU A 70 6.51 1.09 6.79
CA GLU A 70 6.83 -0.19 7.42
C GLU A 70 6.85 -1.34 6.40
N LEU A 71 5.92 -1.36 5.44
CA LEU A 71 5.91 -2.33 4.34
C LEU A 71 7.13 -2.20 3.42
N LEU A 72 7.48 -0.97 3.03
CA LEU A 72 8.65 -0.71 2.18
C LEU A 72 9.96 -1.07 2.88
N ALA A 73 10.09 -0.77 4.18
CA ALA A 73 11.25 -1.14 4.99
C ALA A 73 11.41 -2.67 5.08
N ARG A 74 10.32 -3.41 5.28
CA ARG A 74 10.32 -4.89 5.27
C ARG A 74 10.74 -5.45 3.91
N ARG A 75 10.27 -4.86 2.81
CA ARG A 75 10.65 -5.26 1.45
C ARG A 75 12.13 -4.99 1.17
N GLY A 76 12.65 -3.84 1.61
CA GLY A 76 14.07 -3.49 1.47
C GLY A 76 14.98 -4.43 2.26
N ALA A 77 14.58 -4.83 3.47
CA ALA A 77 15.32 -5.80 4.28
C ALA A 77 15.37 -7.21 3.66
N GLY A 78 14.34 -7.60 2.89
CA GLY A 78 14.31 -8.88 2.16
C GLY A 78 15.17 -8.94 0.90
N LEU A 79 15.64 -7.80 0.38
CA LEU A 79 16.52 -7.77 -0.80
C LEU A 79 18.00 -7.98 -0.45
N VAL A 80 18.38 -7.88 0.83
CA VAL A 80 19.76 -8.03 1.29
C VAL A 80 20.13 -9.49 1.63
N SER A 81 19.20 -10.43 1.52
CA SER A 81 19.39 -11.84 1.94
C SER A 81 19.26 -12.87 0.82
N SER A 82 19.29 -12.49 -0.45
CA SER A 82 19.36 -13.48 -1.53
C SER A 82 20.76 -14.10 -1.59
N PRO A 83 20.92 -15.44 -1.43
CA PRO A 83 22.21 -16.08 -1.65
C PRO A 83 22.58 -16.01 -3.14
N PRO A 84 23.87 -15.97 -3.50
CA PRO A 84 24.27 -15.98 -4.90
C PRO A 84 23.76 -17.26 -5.55
N ARG A 85 23.02 -17.14 -6.65
CA ARG A 85 22.68 -18.28 -7.51
C ARG A 85 23.98 -18.76 -8.14
N SER A 86 24.68 -19.67 -7.46
CA SER A 86 25.81 -20.39 -8.00
C SER A 86 25.37 -21.08 -9.29
N GLY A 87 26.01 -20.69 -10.39
CA GLY A 87 25.85 -21.33 -11.69
C GLY A 87 26.14 -22.83 -11.57
N GLY A 88 25.23 -23.62 -12.15
CA GLY A 88 25.35 -25.05 -12.29
C GLY A 88 24.84 -25.43 -13.67
N GLU A 89 25.66 -25.16 -14.67
CA GLU A 89 25.53 -25.74 -16.00
C GLU A 89 25.83 -27.23 -15.88
N VAL A 90 24.85 -28.10 -16.16
CA VAL A 90 25.07 -29.54 -16.27
C VAL A 90 24.40 -30.09 -17.52
N ALA A 91 25.25 -30.18 -18.54
CA ALA A 91 25.37 -31.27 -19.51
C ALA A 91 24.09 -31.91 -20.06
N ARG A 92 23.83 -31.57 -21.32
CA ARG A 92 23.04 -32.35 -22.28
C ARG A 92 23.45 -33.83 -22.22
N ARG A 93 22.53 -34.74 -21.87
CA ARG A 93 22.65 -36.17 -22.21
C ARG A 93 21.71 -36.48 -23.37
N SER A 94 22.29 -36.63 -24.55
CA SER A 94 21.68 -37.42 -25.62
C SER A 94 21.66 -38.89 -25.21
N ARG A 95 20.52 -39.55 -25.38
CA ARG A 95 20.48 -41.00 -25.64
C ARG A 95 19.23 -41.34 -26.43
N ASP A 96 19.47 -41.84 -27.63
CA ASP A 96 18.52 -42.23 -28.68
C ASP A 96 17.70 -43.49 -28.35
N GLY A 97 16.54 -43.63 -29.00
CA GLY A 97 15.82 -44.91 -29.16
C GLY A 97 14.29 -44.80 -29.29
N GLU A 98 13.80 -44.84 -30.54
CA GLU A 98 12.51 -45.36 -31.07
C GLU A 98 11.82 -46.44 -30.20
N GLU A 99 10.51 -46.72 -30.15
CA GLU A 99 9.28 -46.54 -30.97
C GLU A 99 8.15 -47.04 -30.01
N ALA A 100 6.94 -46.48 -29.86
CA ALA A 100 5.73 -46.76 -30.65
C ALA A 100 4.49 -46.23 -29.87
N THR A 101 3.58 -45.55 -30.55
CA THR A 101 2.19 -45.17 -30.11
C THR A 101 1.17 -46.26 -30.50
N PRO A 102 -0.17 -46.18 -30.25
CA PRO A 102 -1.02 -45.18 -29.53
C PRO A 102 -1.99 -45.86 -28.52
N GLU A 103 -2.81 -45.19 -27.69
CA GLU A 103 -4.19 -44.72 -27.94
C GLU A 103 -4.80 -44.23 -26.60
N PRO A 104 -5.94 -43.49 -26.60
CA PRO A 104 -6.26 -42.40 -25.68
C PRO A 104 -7.25 -42.76 -24.57
N THR A 105 -7.36 -41.90 -23.55
CA THR A 105 -8.60 -41.79 -22.76
C THR A 105 -9.09 -40.35 -22.73
N GLU A 106 -10.32 -40.24 -23.22
CA GLU A 106 -11.21 -39.11 -23.30
C GLU A 106 -11.40 -38.42 -21.94
N ASN A 107 -11.42 -37.08 -21.93
CA ASN A 107 -12.56 -36.39 -21.31
C ASN A 107 -12.67 -34.96 -21.87
N GLU A 108 -13.44 -34.86 -22.95
CA GLU A 108 -13.78 -33.60 -23.60
C GLU A 108 -14.81 -32.82 -22.80
N HIS A 109 -14.63 -31.50 -22.86
CA HIS A 109 -15.51 -30.43 -22.42
C HIS A 109 -17.01 -30.70 -22.53
N ARG A 110 -17.77 -30.21 -21.54
CA ARG A 110 -19.05 -29.54 -21.81
C ARG A 110 -19.24 -28.30 -20.93
N ASN A 111 -18.76 -27.17 -21.45
CA ASN A 111 -19.48 -25.90 -21.34
C ASN A 111 -20.63 -25.94 -22.37
N ALA A 112 -21.86 -25.63 -21.96
CA ALA A 112 -22.86 -24.97 -22.81
C ALA A 112 -24.13 -24.65 -22.01
N HIS A 113 -24.29 -23.36 -21.69
CA HIS A 113 -25.59 -22.71 -21.56
C HIS A 113 -26.15 -22.45 -22.97
N PRO A 114 -27.47 -22.46 -23.12
CA PRO A 114 -28.17 -21.22 -23.46
C PRO A 114 -29.08 -20.69 -22.33
#